data_AF-A0A535DFW0-F1
#
_entry.id   AF-A0A535DFW0-F1
#
_cell.length_a   1.000
_cell.length_b   1.000
_cell.length_c   1.000
_cell.angle_alpha   90.00
_cell.angle_beta   90.00
_cell.angle_gamma   90.00
#
_symmetry.space_group_name_H-M   'P 1'
#
loop_
_entity.id
_entity.type
_entity.pdbx_description
1 polymer ?
#
loop_
_entity_poly.entity_id
_entity_poly.type
_entity_poly.pdbx_seq_one_letter_code
_entity_poly.pdbx_strand_id
1 'polypeptide(L)'
;MKRRGRPRHPDILTPREWEVLALLRDGLANPDIAERLGITRDAVKYHVSEILSKLAVSSREEAALWHPSERPWWAAWPLWAKIAGVATMAAAVAGLAVLGWAVIATKGSREPGSAETLNS
;
A
#
# COMPACT_ATOMS: atom_id res chain seq x y z
N MET A 1 -10.54 -16.33 23.12
CA MET A 1 -9.28 -15.57 23.31
C MET A 1 -9.22 -14.42 22.31
N LYS A 2 -9.36 -13.16 22.75
CA LYS A 2 -9.19 -11.99 21.86
C LYS A 2 -7.75 -11.99 21.34
N ARG A 3 -7.58 -12.11 20.02
CA ARG A 3 -6.27 -11.93 19.38
C ARG A 3 -5.77 -10.53 19.77
N ARG A 4 -4.67 -10.45 20.52
CA ARG A 4 -3.95 -9.19 20.75
C ARG A 4 -3.31 -8.80 19.41
N GLY A 5 -4.09 -8.17 18.54
CA GLY A 5 -3.59 -7.59 17.31
C GLY A 5 -2.66 -6.46 17.70
N ARG A 6 -1.34 -6.66 17.59
CA ARG A 6 -0.37 -5.58 17.64
C ARG A 6 -0.81 -4.54 16.60
N PRO A 7 -1.06 -3.28 16.99
CA PRO A 7 -1.43 -2.23 16.04
C PRO A 7 -0.39 -2.15 14.92
N ARG A 8 -0.81 -1.82 13.68
CA ARG A 8 0.07 -1.79 12.50
C ARG A 8 1.20 -0.75 12.58
N HIS A 9 1.27 0.06 13.64
CA HIS A 9 2.30 1.07 13.89
C HIS A 9 2.82 0.99 15.33
N PRO A 10 3.47 -0.13 15.73
CA PRO A 10 3.87 -0.37 17.11
C PRO A 10 4.98 0.57 17.61
N ASP A 11 5.67 1.27 16.71
CA ASP A 11 6.89 1.99 17.06
C ASP A 11 6.65 3.43 17.54
N ILE A 12 5.44 3.97 17.35
CA ILE A 12 5.13 5.37 17.73
C ILE A 12 4.44 5.43 19.10
N LEU A 13 3.45 4.57 19.35
CA LEU A 13 2.67 4.53 20.59
C LEU A 13 2.68 3.14 21.22
N THR A 14 2.62 3.09 22.54
CA THR A 14 2.47 1.84 23.30
C THR A 14 1.09 1.22 23.05
N PRO A 15 0.90 -0.10 23.30
CA PRO A 15 -0.40 -0.73 23.12
C PRO A 15 -1.53 -0.04 23.89
N ARG A 16 -1.26 0.46 25.10
CA ARG A 16 -2.25 1.17 25.91
C ARG A 16 -2.57 2.55 25.33
N GLU A 17 -1.57 3.27 24.84
CA GLU A 17 -1.77 4.56 24.16
C GLU A 17 -2.60 4.40 22.89
N TRP A 18 -2.42 3.30 22.14
CA TRP A 18 -3.29 2.97 21.00
C TRP A 18 -4.74 2.75 21.40
N GLU A 19 -5.00 2.06 22.52
CA GLU A 19 -6.36 1.87 23.04
C GLU A 19 -7.00 3.21 23.41
N VAL A 20 -6.25 4.08 24.11
CA VAL A 20 -6.73 5.44 24.47
C VAL A 20 -7.00 6.27 23.23
N LEU A 21 -6.09 6.29 22.25
CA LEU A 21 -6.24 7.01 21.00
C LEU A 21 -7.48 6.54 20.20
N ALA A 22 -7.77 5.25 20.20
CA ALA A 22 -8.98 4.72 19.58
C ALA A 22 -10.25 5.26 20.24
N LEU A 23 -10.29 5.35 21.56
CA LEU A 23 -11.43 5.91 22.28
C LEU A 23 -11.55 7.43 22.13
N LEU A 24 -10.42 8.15 21.97
CA LEU A 24 -10.44 9.56 21.61
C LEU A 24 -11.06 9.79 20.22
N ARG A 25 -10.76 8.93 19.25
CA ARG A 25 -11.38 8.94 17.91
C ARG A 25 -12.88 8.72 17.93
N ASP A 26 -13.34 7.87 18.86
CA ASP A 26 -14.77 7.65 19.12
C ASP A 26 -15.44 8.84 19.84
N GLY A 27 -14.68 9.87 20.23
CA GLY A 27 -15.19 11.08 20.89
C GLY A 27 -15.40 10.95 22.40
N LEU A 28 -14.99 9.86 23.04
CA LEU A 28 -15.27 9.60 24.46
C LEU A 28 -14.48 10.54 25.39
N ALA A 29 -15.13 11.12 26.39
CA ALA A 29 -14.45 11.96 27.36
C ALA A 29 -13.53 11.13 28.30
N ASN A 30 -12.56 11.78 28.95
CA ASN A 30 -11.60 11.08 29.82
C ASN A 30 -12.26 10.24 30.95
N PRO A 31 -13.39 10.64 31.55
CA PRO A 31 -14.16 9.80 32.47
C PRO A 31 -14.65 8.49 31.83
N ASP A 32 -15.19 8.55 30.62
CA ASP A 32 -15.74 7.39 29.91
C ASP A 32 -14.62 6.44 29.47
N ILE A 33 -13.48 7.01 29.05
CA ILE A 33 -12.27 6.24 28.74
C ILE A 33 -11.77 5.51 29.99
N ALA A 34 -11.74 6.20 31.14
CA ALA A 34 -11.29 5.64 32.41
C ALA A 34 -12.17 4.45 32.83
N GLU A 35 -13.50 4.60 32.75
CA GLU A 35 -14.46 3.53 33.02
C GLU A 35 -14.26 2.35 32.07
N ARG A 36 -14.15 2.61 30.77
CA ARG A 36 -14.05 1.56 29.74
C ARG A 36 -12.74 0.78 29.79
N LEU A 37 -11.65 1.41 30.22
CA LEU A 37 -10.33 0.78 30.35
C LEU A 37 -10.04 0.26 31.77
N GLY A 38 -10.91 0.56 32.75
CA GLY A 38 -10.73 0.17 34.15
C GLY A 38 -9.53 0.84 34.84
N ILE A 39 -9.26 2.11 34.51
CA ILE A 39 -8.15 2.90 35.06
C ILE A 39 -8.64 4.23 35.62
N THR A 40 -7.77 5.00 36.27
CA THR A 40 -8.13 6.30 36.84
C THR A 40 -8.22 7.40 35.77
N ARG A 41 -9.00 8.46 36.04
CA ARG A 41 -9.07 9.63 35.16
C ARG A 41 -7.71 10.30 34.97
N ASP A 42 -6.88 10.31 36.00
CA ASP A 42 -5.53 10.89 35.92
C ASP A 42 -4.58 10.02 35.10
N ALA A 43 -4.73 8.69 35.15
CA ALA A 43 -4.00 7.80 34.24
C ALA A 43 -4.40 8.06 32.77
N VAL A 44 -5.69 8.31 32.48
CA VAL A 44 -6.12 8.71 31.14
C VAL A 44 -5.48 10.04 30.74
N LYS A 45 -5.50 11.07 31.59
CA LYS A 45 -4.85 12.35 31.29
C LYS A 45 -3.36 12.18 30.99
N TYR A 46 -2.68 11.34 31.76
CA TYR A 46 -1.27 11.01 31.53
C TYR A 46 -1.07 10.37 30.15
N HIS A 47 -1.86 9.34 29.81
CA HIS A 47 -1.79 8.71 28.49
C HIS A 47 -2.10 9.69 27.36
N VAL A 48 -3.08 10.58 27.52
CA VAL A 48 -3.37 11.63 26.53
C VAL A 48 -2.17 12.55 26.35
N SER A 49 -1.54 13.00 27.43
CA SER A 49 -0.33 13.85 27.35
C SER A 49 0.82 13.16 26.61
N GLU A 50 1.08 11.89 26.91
CA GLU A 50 2.09 11.09 26.21
C GLU A 50 1.77 10.94 24.71
N ILE A 51 0.50 10.71 24.37
CA ILE A 51 0.04 10.63 22.98
C ILE A 51 0.29 11.96 22.25
N LEU A 52 -0.13 13.09 22.82
CA LEU A 52 0.07 14.41 22.21
C LEU A 52 1.56 14.67 21.93
N SER A 53 2.42 14.37 22.92
CA SER A 53 3.86 14.49 22.82
C SER A 53 4.45 13.60 21.71
N LYS A 54 4.12 12.30 21.71
CA LYS A 54 4.66 11.31 20.75
C LYS A 54 4.17 11.52 19.32
N LEU A 55 2.94 12.01 19.15
CA LEU A 55 2.37 12.31 17.85
C LEU A 55 2.73 13.72 17.35
N ALA A 56 3.40 14.53 18.18
CA ALA A 56 3.71 15.93 17.91
C ALA A 56 2.47 16.76 17.53
N VAL A 57 1.37 16.56 18.25
CA VAL A 57 0.12 17.30 18.09
C VAL A 57 -0.19 18.11 19.35
N SER A 58 -0.92 19.21 19.19
CA SER A 58 -1.13 20.19 20.25
C SER A 58 -2.46 20.01 20.98
N SER A 59 -3.42 19.31 20.37
CA SER A 59 -4.77 19.17 20.89
C SER A 59 -5.29 17.75 20.82
N ARG A 60 -6.25 17.48 21.70
CA ARG A 60 -7.04 16.24 21.73
C ARG A 60 -7.71 16.00 20.38
N GLU A 61 -8.24 17.06 19.78
CA GLU A 61 -8.93 17.05 18.50
C GLU A 61 -7.96 16.68 17.38
N GLU A 62 -6.76 17.27 17.35
CA GLU A 62 -5.69 16.88 16.43
C GLU A 62 -5.27 15.42 16.61
N ALA A 63 -5.15 14.94 17.85
CA ALA A 63 -4.86 13.53 18.11
C ALA A 63 -5.97 12.61 17.60
N ALA A 64 -7.24 12.97 17.80
CA ALA A 64 -8.37 12.20 17.29
C ALA A 64 -8.36 12.14 15.75
N LEU A 65 -7.97 13.24 15.08
CA LEU A 65 -7.83 13.28 13.62
C LEU A 65 -6.50 12.70 13.11
N TRP A 66 -5.55 12.37 13.98
CA TRP A 66 -4.25 11.89 13.55
C TRP A 66 -4.37 10.50 12.91
N HIS A 67 -3.70 10.31 11.78
CA HIS A 67 -3.57 9.03 11.10
C HIS A 67 -2.09 8.76 10.81
N PRO A 68 -1.60 7.53 11.03
CA PRO A 68 -0.28 7.15 10.58
C PRO A 68 -0.25 7.26 9.05
N SER A 69 0.69 8.02 8.50
CA SER A 69 0.84 8.14 7.06
C SER A 69 1.37 6.83 6.50
N GLU A 70 0.47 5.96 6.03
CA GLU A 70 0.84 4.82 5.19
C GLU A 70 1.19 5.33 3.80
N ARG A 71 2.32 6.03 3.65
CA ARG A 71 2.84 6.33 2.31
C ARG A 71 3.32 5.01 1.73
N PRO A 72 2.65 4.45 0.71
CA PRO A 72 3.14 3.23 0.12
C PRO A 72 4.53 3.52 -0.47
N TRP A 73 5.42 2.54 -0.41
CA TRP A 73 6.81 2.68 -0.87
C TRP A 73 6.91 3.27 -2.30
N TRP A 74 5.93 2.98 -3.16
CA TRP A 74 5.88 3.49 -4.54
C TRP A 74 5.44 4.96 -4.63
N ALA A 75 4.83 5.53 -3.59
CA ALA A 75 4.47 6.95 -3.54
C ALA A 75 5.68 7.86 -3.30
N ALA A 76 6.80 7.31 -2.81
CA ALA A 76 8.06 8.04 -2.68
C ALA A 76 8.84 8.14 -4.01
N TRP A 77 8.39 7.47 -5.09
CA TRP A 77 9.12 7.45 -6.35
C TRP A 77 8.77 8.63 -7.29
N PRO A 78 9.77 9.23 -7.95
CA PRO A 78 9.57 10.30 -8.92
C PRO A 78 8.78 9.82 -10.14
N LEU A 79 8.09 10.75 -10.83
CA LEU A 79 7.17 10.45 -11.93
C LEU A 79 7.80 9.61 -13.05
N TRP A 80 9.09 9.82 -13.34
CA TRP A 80 9.83 9.07 -14.35
C TRP A 80 9.98 7.58 -13.99
N ALA A 81 10.08 7.23 -12.70
CA ALA A 81 10.17 5.83 -12.26
C ALA A 81 8.82 5.09 -12.40
N LYS A 82 7.69 5.81 -12.26
CA LYS A 82 6.34 5.26 -12.48
C LYS A 82 6.10 4.88 -13.95
N ILE A 83 6.62 5.67 -14.88
CA ILE A 83 6.50 5.44 -16.33
C ILE A 83 7.39 4.26 -16.78
N ALA A 84 8.61 4.15 -16.24
CA ALA A 84 9.53 3.05 -16.54
C ALA A 84 8.96 1.67 -16.16
N GLY A 85 8.21 1.59 -15.05
CA GLY A 85 7.50 0.37 -14.63
C GLY A 85 6.39 -0.07 -15.59
N VAL A 86 5.72 0.87 -16.27
CA VAL A 86 4.70 0.56 -17.30
C VAL A 86 5.35 0.20 -18.64
N ALA A 87 6.43 0.88 -19.01
CA ALA A 87 7.16 0.64 -20.26
C ALA A 87 7.78 -0.77 -20.31
N THR A 88 8.24 -1.30 -19.17
CA THR A 88 8.78 -2.66 -19.07
C THR A 88 7.70 -3.74 -19.27
N MET A 89 6.46 -3.52 -18.81
CA MET A 89 5.34 -4.42 -19.10
C MET A 89 4.92 -4.39 -20.58
N ALA A 90 4.89 -3.21 -21.21
CA ALA A 90 4.51 -3.08 -22.61
C ALA A 90 5.53 -3.72 -23.57
N ALA A 91 6.83 -3.58 -23.28
CA ALA A 91 7.90 -4.18 -24.07
C ALA A 91 7.87 -5.72 -24.05
N ALA A 92 7.49 -6.33 -22.92
CA ALA A 92 7.33 -7.79 -22.83
C ALA A 92 6.19 -8.32 -23.71
N VAL A 93 5.07 -7.60 -23.82
CA VAL A 93 3.94 -7.97 -24.69
C VAL A 93 4.29 -7.77 -26.17
N ALA A 94 4.95 -6.66 -26.51
CA ALA A 94 5.36 -6.39 -27.88
C ALA A 94 6.43 -7.37 -28.40
N GLY A 95 7.40 -7.74 -27.55
CA GLY A 95 8.44 -8.73 -27.91
C GLY A 95 7.86 -10.12 -28.23
N LEU A 96 6.85 -10.57 -27.46
CA LEU A 96 6.16 -11.82 -27.75
C LEU A 96 5.34 -11.77 -29.04
N ALA A 97 4.74 -10.62 -29.37
CA ALA A 97 4.01 -10.45 -30.63
C ALA A 97 4.94 -10.51 -31.86
N VAL A 98 6.13 -9.91 -31.78
CA VAL A 98 7.14 -9.97 -32.86
C VAL A 98 7.66 -11.39 -33.07
N LEU A 99 7.94 -12.12 -31.98
CA LEU A 99 8.36 -13.52 -32.07
C LEU A 99 7.25 -14.40 -32.67
N GLY A 100 5.99 -14.17 -32.29
CA GLY A 100 4.84 -14.87 -32.88
C GLY A 100 4.68 -14.62 -34.39
N TRP A 101 4.85 -13.38 -34.84
CA TRP A 101 4.75 -13.03 -36.26
C TRP A 101 5.89 -13.65 -37.10
N ALA A 102 7.12 -13.65 -36.60
CA ALA A 102 8.28 -14.22 -37.29
C ALA A 102 8.17 -15.74 -37.53
N VAL A 103 7.56 -16.48 -36.58
CA VAL A 103 7.29 -17.93 -36.73
C VAL A 103 6.23 -18.21 -37.80
N ILE A 104 5.26 -17.31 -37.98
CA ILE A 104 4.21 -17.43 -39.00
C ILE A 104 4.75 -17.08 -40.40
N ALA A 105 5.60 -16.07 -40.51
CA ALA A 105 6.14 -15.61 -41.80
C ALA A 105 7.10 -16.61 -42.46
N THR A 106 7.84 -17.41 -41.67
CA THR A 106 8.83 -18.37 -42.19
C THR A 106 8.23 -19.63 -42.82
N LYS A 107 6.91 -19.86 -42.68
CA LYS A 107 6.22 -21.04 -43.25
C LYS A 107 5.76 -20.83 -44.71
N GLY A 108 5.89 -19.63 -45.26
CA GLY A 108 5.33 -19.25 -46.58
C GLY A 108 6.22 -19.47 -47.80
N SER A 109 7.49 -19.83 -47.63
CA SER A 109 8.46 -19.91 -48.76
C SER A 109 8.94 -21.33 -49.01
N ARG A 110 8.02 -22.24 -49.34
CA ARG A 110 8.36 -23.45 -50.10
C ARG A 110 7.84 -23.28 -51.52
N GLU A 111 8.78 -23.21 -52.45
CA GLU A 111 8.58 -23.06 -53.88
C GLU A 111 7.92 -24.30 -54.51
N PRO A 112 7.15 -24.13 -55.61
CA PRO A 112 7.21 -25.02 -56.76
C PRO A 112 8.25 -24.44 -57.73
N GLY A 113 9.44 -25.03 -57.86
CA GLY A 113 9.59 -26.34 -58.47
C GLY A 113 9.47 -26.22 -59.99
N SER A 114 10.55 -25.79 -60.64
CA SER A 114 10.74 -25.79 -62.08
C SER A 114 10.49 -27.17 -62.69
N ALA A 115 9.60 -27.27 -63.69
CA ALA A 115 9.72 -28.09 -64.90
C ALA A 115 8.35 -28.37 -65.50
N GLU A 116 8.04 -27.74 -66.63
CA GLU A 116 7.48 -28.47 -67.77
C GLU A 116 7.74 -27.67 -69.06
N THR A 117 8.79 -28.10 -69.73
CA THR A 117 9.07 -27.88 -71.15
C THR A 117 8.03 -28.59 -72.03
N LEU A 118 7.75 -28.03 -73.21
CA LEU A 118 7.32 -28.70 -74.45
C LEU A 118 5.90 -29.33 -74.53
N ASN A 119 4.96 -28.64 -75.19
CA ASN A 119 3.98 -29.12 -76.23
C ASN A 119 2.98 -27.96 -76.49
N SER A 120 2.52 -27.54 -77.66
CA SER A 120 2.56 -27.91 -79.09
C SER A 120 2.35 -26.60 -79.87
#